data_AF-A0A838WCG3-F1
#
_entry.id   AF-A0A838WCG3-F1
#
_cell.length_a   1.000
_cell.length_b   1.000
_cell.length_c   1.000
_cell.angle_alpha   90.00
_cell.angle_beta   90.00
_cell.angle_gamma   90.00
#
_symmetry.space_group_name_H-M   'P 1'
#
loop_
_entity.id
_entity.type
_entity.pdbx_description
1 polymer ?
#
loop_
_entity_poly.entity_id
_entity_poly.type
_entity_poly.pdbx_seq_one_letter_code
_entity_poly.pdbx_strand_id
1 'polypeptide(L)'
;FYLTDSPEKTIYAYDFDAATGEISGRRVLVDLSGESSVPDGLSVDGEGHIWSAQWDGWCVIRFAPDGREVLRVPMPVKRPTSCAFGGSERTQLYVTSASIDMSEEQIEENVSAGDLFCLEAGVAGLTFHHFGG
;
A
#
# COMPACT_ATOMS: atom_id res chain seq x y z
N PHE A 1 -0.42 9.76 11.37
CA PHE A 1 -1.45 8.88 10.76
C PHE A 1 -1.44 9.12 9.25
N TYR A 2 -1.68 8.08 8.45
CA TYR A 2 -1.68 8.16 6.99
C TYR A 2 -3.01 7.64 6.44
N LEU A 3 -3.49 8.24 5.36
CA LEU A 3 -4.74 7.86 4.71
C LEU A 3 -4.57 7.91 3.20
N THR A 4 -4.91 6.82 2.52
CA THR A 4 -5.12 6.85 1.07
C THR A 4 -6.54 7.31 0.77
N ASP A 5 -6.66 8.27 -0.14
CA ASP A 5 -7.90 8.62 -0.82
C ASP A 5 -7.76 8.25 -2.30
N SER A 6 -8.30 7.09 -2.68
CA SER A 6 -8.16 6.52 -4.01
C SER A 6 -8.82 7.38 -5.10
N PRO A 7 -10.08 7.87 -4.95
CA PRO A 7 -10.67 8.80 -5.91
C PRO A 7 -9.84 10.06 -6.14
N GLU A 8 -9.27 10.65 -5.09
CA GLU A 8 -8.40 11.84 -5.19
C GLU A 8 -6.95 11.50 -5.61
N LYS A 9 -6.63 10.21 -5.79
CA LYS A 9 -5.28 9.69 -6.06
C LYS A 9 -4.21 10.30 -5.14
N THR A 10 -4.55 10.44 -3.86
CA THR A 10 -3.70 11.19 -2.92
C THR A 10 -3.51 10.40 -1.63
N ILE A 11 -2.28 10.40 -1.12
CA ILE A 11 -1.99 9.92 0.23
C ILE A 11 -1.79 11.13 1.12
N TYR A 12 -2.60 11.22 2.17
CA TYR A 12 -2.55 12.27 3.17
C TYR A 12 -1.78 11.83 4.42
N ALA A 13 -1.12 12.79 5.06
CA ALA A 13 -0.59 12.65 6.41
C ALA A 13 -1.35 13.55 7.38
N TYR A 14 -1.39 13.09 8.63
CA TYR A 14 -2.05 13.75 9.75
C TYR A 14 -1.19 13.64 10.99
N ASP A 15 -1.32 14.64 11.86
CA ASP A 15 -0.86 14.55 13.23
C ASP A 15 -1.87 13.68 14.00
N PHE A 16 -1.37 12.80 14.88
CA PHE A 16 -2.19 11.82 15.60
C PHE A 16 -1.81 11.81 17.07
N ASP A 17 -2.80 12.06 17.93
CA ASP A 17 -2.66 11.92 19.37
C ASP A 17 -3.03 10.49 19.77
N ALA A 18 -2.04 9.70 20.20
CA ALA A 18 -2.24 8.31 20.58
C ALA A 18 -3.02 8.13 21.89
N ALA A 19 -3.12 9.16 22.74
CA ALA A 19 -3.86 9.10 24.00
C ALA A 19 -5.36 9.34 23.80
N THR A 20 -5.72 10.22 22.86
CA THR A 20 -7.13 10.61 22.61
C THR A 20 -7.71 9.99 21.34
N GLY A 21 -6.86 9.56 20.40
CA GLY A 21 -7.26 9.12 19.07
C GLY A 21 -7.56 10.25 18.09
N GLU A 22 -7.33 11.51 18.48
CA GLU A 22 -7.60 12.66 17.62
C GLU A 22 -6.62 12.74 16.44
N ILE A 23 -7.17 13.05 15.25
CA ILE A 23 -6.39 13.35 14.05
C ILE A 23 -6.56 14.82 13.66
N SER A 24 -5.47 15.49 13.29
CA SER A 24 -5.48 16.89 12.86
C SER A 24 -4.38 17.16 11.81
N GLY A 25 -4.27 18.41 11.34
CA GLY A 25 -3.14 18.82 10.50
C GLY A 25 -3.05 18.09 9.15
N ARG A 26 -4.19 17.82 8.49
CA ARG A 26 -4.25 17.16 7.18
C ARG A 26 -3.33 17.88 6.18
N ARG A 27 -2.43 17.12 5.57
CA ARG A 27 -1.53 17.59 4.51
C ARG A 27 -1.37 16.53 3.44
N VAL A 28 -1.19 16.96 2.19
CA VAL A 28 -0.82 16.06 1.09
C VAL A 28 0.59 15.56 1.37
N LEU A 29 0.77 14.24 1.41
CA LEU A 29 2.08 13.60 1.49
C LEU A 29 2.54 13.17 0.10
N VAL A 30 1.67 12.50 -0.65
CA VAL A 30 1.94 12.04 -2.02
C VAL A 30 0.74 12.39 -2.89
N ASP A 31 0.99 13.06 -4.01
CA ASP A 31 0.02 13.33 -5.08
C ASP A 31 0.34 12.41 -6.26
N LEU A 32 -0.58 11.49 -6.57
CA LEU A 32 -0.49 10.54 -7.69
C LEU A 32 -1.51 10.87 -8.78
N SER A 33 -2.06 12.09 -8.81
CA SER A 33 -3.04 12.50 -9.83
C SER A 33 -2.50 12.42 -11.27
N GLY A 34 -1.18 12.55 -11.44
CA GLY A 34 -0.49 12.39 -12.73
C GLY A 34 -0.18 10.94 -13.12
N GLU A 35 -0.38 9.97 -12.21
CA GLU A 35 -0.13 8.55 -12.49
C GLU A 35 -1.36 7.90 -13.15
N SER A 36 -1.11 6.90 -13.99
CA SER A 36 -2.19 6.09 -14.57
C SER A 36 -2.84 5.17 -13.54
N SER A 37 -2.10 4.79 -12.49
CA SER A 37 -2.57 3.93 -11.39
C SER A 37 -3.37 4.70 -10.35
N VAL A 38 -3.95 3.96 -9.40
CA VAL A 38 -4.69 4.49 -8.25
C VAL A 38 -4.09 3.91 -6.97
N PRO A 39 -3.70 4.73 -5.96
CA PRO A 39 -3.28 4.19 -4.68
C PRO A 39 -4.47 3.53 -3.97
N ASP A 40 -4.26 2.37 -3.37
CA ASP A 40 -5.27 1.62 -2.62
C ASP A 40 -4.77 1.41 -1.17
N GLY A 41 -4.67 0.17 -0.70
CA GLY A 41 -4.17 -0.16 0.63
C GLY A 41 -2.69 0.20 0.84
N LEU A 42 -2.36 0.57 2.08
CA LEU A 42 -1.01 0.89 2.49
C LEU A 42 -0.59 0.22 3.80
N SER A 43 0.73 0.10 4.01
CA SER A 43 1.35 -0.31 5.26
C SER A 43 2.58 0.55 5.58
N VAL A 44 3.09 0.50 6.82
CA VAL A 44 4.25 1.29 7.25
C VAL A 44 5.34 0.35 7.76
N ASP A 45 6.58 0.57 7.31
CA ASP A 45 7.73 -0.19 7.80
C ASP A 45 8.39 0.43 9.05
N GLY A 46 9.33 -0.30 9.63
CA GLY A 46 10.07 0.12 10.82
C GLY A 46 10.97 1.34 10.63
N GLU A 47 11.20 1.77 9.39
CA GLU A 47 11.91 3.01 9.05
C GLU A 47 10.95 4.19 8.81
N GLY A 48 9.64 3.98 9.01
CA GLY A 48 8.60 5.00 8.82
C GLY A 48 8.21 5.23 7.38
N HIS A 49 8.66 4.40 6.43
CA HIS A 49 8.27 4.51 5.03
C HIS A 49 6.90 3.86 4.79
N ILE A 50 6.15 4.39 3.84
CA ILE A 50 4.84 3.88 3.44
C ILE A 50 5.01 2.95 2.25
N TRP A 51 4.41 1.77 2.30
CA TRP A 51 4.26 0.86 1.16
C TRP A 51 2.82 0.95 0.68
N SER A 52 2.59 1.33 -0.58
CA SER A 52 1.27 1.57 -1.15
C SER A 52 1.05 0.72 -2.40
N ALA A 53 0.02 -0.12 -2.37
CA ALA A 53 -0.42 -0.88 -3.54
C ALA A 53 -1.04 0.06 -4.59
N GLN A 54 -0.72 -0.19 -5.85
CA GLN A 54 -1.17 0.64 -6.97
C GLN A 54 -2.13 -0.14 -7.88
N TRP A 55 -3.42 0.10 -7.71
CA TRP A 55 -4.46 -0.44 -8.57
C TRP A 55 -4.25 0.00 -10.03
N ASP A 56 -4.36 -0.95 -10.97
CA ASP A 56 -4.02 -0.81 -12.39
C ASP A 56 -2.56 -0.36 -12.65
N GLY A 57 -1.70 -0.43 -11.63
CA GLY A 57 -0.33 0.09 -11.66
C GLY A 57 0.77 -0.97 -11.71
N TRP A 58 0.44 -2.26 -11.66
CA TRP A 58 1.42 -3.35 -11.70
C TRP A 58 2.55 -3.25 -10.65
N CYS A 59 2.31 -2.56 -9.53
CA CYS A 59 3.37 -2.33 -8.56
C CYS A 59 2.87 -2.04 -7.14
N VAL A 60 3.80 -2.16 -6.20
CA VAL A 60 3.74 -1.54 -4.88
C VAL A 60 4.85 -0.49 -4.82
N ILE A 61 4.53 0.72 -4.35
CA ILE A 61 5.51 1.81 -4.22
C ILE A 61 5.84 2.03 -2.75
N ARG A 62 7.13 2.17 -2.44
CA ARG A 62 7.64 2.58 -1.13
C ARG A 62 7.96 4.07 -1.16
N PHE A 63 7.28 4.86 -0.35
CA PHE A 63 7.50 6.29 -0.17
C PHE A 63 8.21 6.59 1.15
N ALA A 64 9.16 7.52 1.14
CA ALA A 64 9.79 8.06 2.33
C ALA A 64 8.79 8.88 3.18
N PRO A 65 9.11 9.15 4.46
CA PRO A 65 8.27 9.98 5.33
C PRO A 65 8.01 11.41 4.82
N ASP A 66 8.81 11.89 3.85
CA ASP A 66 8.64 13.17 3.16
C ASP A 66 7.80 13.08 1.88
N GLY A 67 7.32 11.88 1.53
CA GLY A 67 6.48 11.63 0.35
C GLY A 67 7.25 11.26 -0.92
N ARG A 68 8.59 11.28 -0.89
CA ARG A 68 9.40 10.92 -2.06
C ARG A 68 9.36 9.41 -2.34
N GLU A 69 9.21 9.03 -3.59
CA GLU A 69 9.37 7.62 -4.01
C GLU A 69 10.81 7.14 -3.76
N VAL A 70 10.94 6.01 -3.08
CA VAL A 70 12.23 5.38 -2.75
C VAL A 70 12.43 4.09 -3.52
N LEU A 71 11.36 3.33 -3.74
CA LEU A 71 11.39 2.06 -4.43
C LEU A 71 10.04 1.79 -5.08
N ARG A 72 10.06 1.24 -6.29
CA ARG A 72 8.87 0.70 -6.96
C ARG A 72 9.09 -0.77 -7.25
N VAL A 73 8.31 -1.61 -6.58
CA VAL A 73 8.40 -3.06 -6.70
C VAL A 73 7.40 -3.51 -7.77
N PRO A 74 7.87 -4.09 -8.89
CA PRO A 74 6.97 -4.62 -9.91
C PRO A 74 6.21 -5.84 -9.35
N MET A 75 4.92 -5.91 -9.66
CA MET A 75 4.05 -7.03 -9.33
C MET A 75 3.67 -7.78 -10.60
N PRO A 76 3.53 -9.12 -10.56
CA PRO A 76 3.09 -9.92 -11.69
C PRO A 76 1.58 -9.81 -11.97
N VAL A 77 0.91 -8.81 -11.39
CA VAL A 77 -0.54 -8.58 -11.50
C VAL A 77 -0.82 -7.10 -11.67
N LYS A 78 -1.80 -6.80 -12.53
CA LYS A 78 -2.22 -5.43 -12.83
C LYS A 78 -2.80 -4.68 -11.63
N ARG A 79 -3.59 -5.37 -10.78
CA ARG A 79 -4.39 -4.78 -9.71
C ARG A 79 -3.99 -5.31 -8.32
N PRO A 80 -2.80 -4.97 -7.80
CA PRO A 80 -2.54 -5.12 -6.37
C PRO A 80 -3.45 -4.17 -5.59
N THR A 81 -4.02 -4.63 -4.47
CA THR A 81 -5.06 -3.92 -3.72
C THR A 81 -4.61 -3.46 -2.33
N SER A 82 -3.82 -4.25 -1.62
CA SER A 82 -3.31 -3.87 -0.31
C SER A 82 -2.04 -4.62 0.02
N CYS A 83 -1.34 -4.18 1.07
CA CYS A 83 -0.16 -4.88 1.56
C CYS A 83 -0.07 -4.87 3.09
N ALA A 84 0.58 -5.89 3.64
CA ALA A 84 0.85 -6.00 5.07
C ALA A 84 2.14 -6.75 5.31
N PHE A 85 2.92 -6.31 6.29
CA PHE A 85 4.09 -7.05 6.74
C PHE A 85 3.68 -8.30 7.52
N GLY A 86 4.48 -9.34 7.46
CA GLY A 86 4.25 -10.64 8.08
C GLY A 86 5.53 -11.49 8.16
N GLY A 87 5.38 -12.77 8.52
CA GLY A 87 6.52 -13.62 8.89
C GLY A 87 7.02 -13.35 10.32
N SER A 88 7.87 -14.23 10.85
CA SER A 88 8.34 -14.13 12.25
C SER A 88 9.12 -12.82 12.50
N GLU A 89 9.91 -12.40 11.52
CA GLU A 89 10.73 -11.19 11.57
C GLU A 89 10.04 -9.95 11.00
N ARG A 90 8.78 -10.08 10.53
CA ARG A 90 8.04 -9.02 9.84
C ARG A 90 8.73 -8.48 8.58
N THR A 91 9.60 -9.25 7.94
CA THR A 91 10.32 -8.86 6.71
C THR A 91 9.60 -9.25 5.43
N GLN A 92 8.52 -10.03 5.53
CA GLN A 92 7.74 -10.47 4.39
C GLN A 92 6.59 -9.50 4.15
N LEU A 93 6.47 -8.95 2.95
CA LEU A 93 5.34 -8.15 2.53
C LEU A 93 4.35 -9.03 1.77
N TYR A 94 3.20 -9.25 2.38
CA TYR A 94 2.06 -9.90 1.73
C TYR A 94 1.29 -8.85 0.95
N VAL A 95 0.90 -9.18 -0.28
CA VAL A 95 0.18 -8.27 -1.19
C VAL A 95 -1.05 -8.98 -1.75
N THR A 96 -2.23 -8.42 -1.50
CA THR A 96 -3.49 -8.90 -2.09
C THR A 96 -3.68 -8.31 -3.48
N SER A 97 -4.46 -8.98 -4.33
CA SER A 97 -4.79 -8.49 -5.66
C SER A 97 -6.27 -8.74 -6.00
N ALA A 98 -6.72 -8.21 -7.13
CA ALA A 98 -8.10 -8.38 -7.60
C ALA A 98 -8.18 -8.69 -9.09
N SER A 99 -9.18 -9.50 -9.45
CA SER A 99 -9.61 -9.79 -10.82
C SER A 99 -11.00 -9.26 -11.15
N ILE A 100 -11.63 -8.53 -10.23
CA ILE A 100 -12.94 -7.90 -10.46
C ILE A 100 -12.87 -6.98 -11.67
N ASP A 101 -13.96 -6.93 -12.46
CA ASP A 101 -14.10 -6.10 -13.66
C ASP A 101 -12.97 -6.31 -14.69
N MET A 102 -12.46 -7.54 -14.80
CA MET A 102 -11.61 -7.99 -15.91
C MET A 102 -12.43 -8.84 -16.90
N SER A 103 -12.17 -8.67 -18.20
CA SER A 103 -12.68 -9.59 -19.23
C SER A 103 -11.96 -10.95 -19.15
N GLU A 104 -12.53 -11.97 -19.81
CA GLU A 104 -11.87 -13.28 -19.93
C GLU A 104 -10.47 -13.17 -20.55
N GLU A 105 -10.33 -12.40 -21.63
CA GLU A 105 -9.04 -12.10 -22.26
C GLU A 105 -8.05 -11.45 -21.27
N GLN A 106 -8.51 -10.49 -20.48
CA GLN A 106 -7.65 -9.85 -19.46
C GLN A 106 -7.24 -10.81 -18.35
N ILE A 107 -8.12 -11.74 -17.96
CA ILE A 107 -7.81 -12.78 -16.97
C ILE A 107 -6.78 -13.77 -17.56
N GLU A 108 -6.90 -14.14 -18.84
CA GLU A 108 -5.91 -15.00 -19.52
C GLU A 108 -4.53 -14.33 -19.61
N GLU A 109 -4.47 -13.01 -19.76
CA GLU A 109 -3.22 -12.25 -19.71
C GLU A 109 -2.71 -12.01 -18.27
N ASN A 110 -3.60 -12.06 -17.28
CA ASN A 110 -3.33 -11.80 -15.86
C ASN A 110 -3.74 -13.02 -15.01
N VAL A 111 -3.20 -14.19 -15.33
CA VAL A 111 -3.64 -15.46 -14.73
C VAL A 111 -3.60 -15.52 -13.21
N SER A 112 -2.78 -14.68 -12.57
CA SER A 112 -2.67 -14.57 -11.11
C SER A 112 -3.50 -13.42 -10.51
N ALA A 113 -4.35 -12.75 -11.28
CA ALA A 113 -5.23 -11.70 -10.76
C ALA A 113 -6.21 -12.30 -9.74
N GLY A 114 -6.22 -11.74 -8.52
CA GLY A 114 -6.99 -12.26 -7.39
C GLY A 114 -6.17 -13.14 -6.43
N ASP A 115 -4.95 -13.51 -6.79
CA ASP A 115 -4.06 -14.27 -5.91
C ASP A 115 -3.47 -13.39 -4.79
N LEU A 116 -2.90 -14.07 -3.78
CA LEU A 116 -2.08 -13.49 -2.72
C LEU A 116 -0.60 -13.70 -3.04
N PHE A 117 0.18 -12.63 -2.95
CA PHE A 117 1.64 -12.65 -3.16
C PHE A 117 2.37 -12.45 -1.85
N CYS A 118 3.58 -12.98 -1.76
CA CYS A 118 4.51 -12.73 -0.66
C CYS A 118 5.90 -12.47 -1.23
N LEU A 119 6.54 -11.39 -0.79
CA LEU A 119 7.90 -11.03 -1.17
C LEU A 119 8.70 -10.57 0.05
N GLU A 120 10.02 -10.73 0.00
CA GLU A 120 10.91 -10.19 1.04
C GLU A 120 11.09 -8.69 0.82
N ALA A 121 10.75 -7.89 1.83
CA ALA A 121 10.81 -6.43 1.76
C ALA A 121 12.19 -5.85 2.07
N GLY A 122 13.09 -6.65 2.67
CA GLY A 122 14.42 -6.21 3.10
C GLY A 122 14.42 -5.28 4.34
N VAL A 123 13.23 -4.95 4.86
CA VAL A 123 13.00 -4.14 6.06
C VAL A 123 11.85 -4.77 6.86
N ALA A 124 11.92 -4.69 8.19
CA ALA A 124 10.86 -5.18 9.04
C ALA A 124 9.69 -4.18 9.11
N GLY A 125 8.46 -4.69 9.12
CA GLY A 125 7.26 -3.92 9.44
C GLY A 125 7.15 -3.51 10.91
N LEU A 126 6.25 -2.57 11.19
CA LEU A 126 5.84 -2.23 12.55
C LEU A 126 5.14 -3.42 13.24
N THR A 127 5.11 -3.40 14.57
CA THR A 127 4.36 -4.38 15.37
C THR A 127 2.85 -4.24 15.14
N PHE A 128 2.15 -5.37 15.09
CA PHE A 128 0.70 -5.39 14.97
C PHE A 128 0.03 -4.92 16.26
N HIS A 129 -1.07 -4.18 16.10
CA HIS A 129 -1.95 -3.82 17.19
C HIS A 129 -3.23 -4.67 17.10
N HIS A 130 -3.65 -5.24 18.21
CA HIS A 130 -4.94 -5.90 18.31
C HIS A 130 -6.03 -4.87 18.61
N PHE A 131 -7.25 -5.13 18.15
CA PHE A 131 -8.42 -4.34 18.54
C PHE A 131 -8.63 -4.42 20.06
N GLY A 132 -8.97 -3.27 20.67
CA GLY A 132 -8.98 -3.09 22.12
C GLY A 132 -10.24 -3.54 22.86
N GLY A 133 -11.34 -3.83 22.16
CA GLY A 133 -12.64 -4.18 22.75
C GLY A 133 -13.67 -3.07 22.63
#